data_AF-A0A8R7QY16-F1
#
_entry.id   AF-A0A8R7QY16-F1
#
_cell.length_a   1.000
_cell.length_b   1.000
_cell.length_c   1.000
_cell.angle_alpha   90.00
_cell.angle_beta   90.00
_cell.angle_gamma   90.00
#
_symmetry.space_group_name_H-M   'P 1'
#
loop_
_entity.id
_entity.type
_entity.pdbx_description
1 polymer ?
#
loop_
_entity_poly.entity_id
_entity_poly.type
_entity_poly.pdbx_seq_one_letter_code
_entity_poly.pdbx_strand_id
1 'polypeptide(L)'
;MAASTGQAAPIPAPPVVATAAPPPAATMEPKMDAGLLALALSGSYEDLESLLNGKPAAYTLGSSARQPPPLYALTVGGGTLLHVVAAVYGDSEDSTKKARLVYDEAPSLLFVQNNDGDTPLHCAARAGNFRMVSRLVDLANGQGVNNAKGLLETQNKIHETALHQAVRSRNNDMVKLFMEENPQLARFPEQGTSPLYLAILLKNKIIAKTLYEMSGGVLSYSGPNGQNVLHVAVQR
;
A
#
# COMPACT_ATOMS: atom_id res chain seq x y z
N MET A 1 -20.72 -72.52 -44.39
CA MET A 1 -20.22 -71.64 -45.46
C MET A 1 -19.64 -70.40 -44.80
N ALA A 2 -18.38 -70.13 -45.08
CA ALA A 2 -17.52 -69.19 -44.37
C ALA A 2 -17.76 -67.71 -44.72
N ALA A 3 -17.46 -66.83 -43.78
CA ALA A 3 -16.89 -65.47 -43.92
C ALA A 3 -16.90 -64.86 -42.50
N SER A 4 -15.81 -64.82 -41.73
CA SER A 4 -14.59 -64.01 -41.91
C SER A 4 -14.88 -62.57 -42.33
N THR A 5 -15.16 -61.72 -41.35
CA THR A 5 -14.92 -60.27 -41.44
C THR A 5 -14.32 -59.83 -40.12
N GLY A 6 -13.05 -59.44 -40.18
CA GLY A 6 -12.26 -59.01 -39.03
C GLY A 6 -12.74 -57.68 -38.47
N GLN A 7 -12.59 -57.56 -37.15
CA GLN A 7 -12.70 -56.27 -36.48
C GLN A 7 -11.43 -56.05 -35.67
N ALA A 8 -10.80 -54.92 -35.95
CA ALA A 8 -9.44 -54.57 -35.61
C ALA A 8 -9.19 -54.56 -34.10
N ALA A 9 -8.01 -55.04 -33.71
CA ALA A 9 -7.49 -54.88 -32.36
C ALA A 9 -7.37 -53.39 -31.99
N PRO A 10 -7.74 -52.98 -30.77
CA PRO A 10 -7.60 -51.60 -30.33
C PRO A 10 -6.12 -51.22 -30.23
N ILE A 11 -5.78 -50.10 -30.86
CA ILE A 11 -4.50 -49.38 -30.76
C ILE A 11 -4.19 -49.09 -29.27
N PRO A 12 -3.00 -49.41 -28.74
CA PRO A 12 -2.65 -49.07 -27.37
C PRO A 12 -2.53 -47.55 -27.21
N ALA A 13 -3.21 -47.00 -26.20
CA ALA A 13 -3.11 -45.59 -25.84
C ALA A 13 -1.65 -45.23 -25.48
N PRO A 14 -1.16 -44.05 -25.87
CA PRO A 14 0.18 -43.61 -25.49
C PRO A 14 0.26 -43.43 -23.96
N PRO A 15 1.44 -43.67 -23.34
CA PRO A 15 1.60 -43.56 -21.90
C PRO A 15 1.26 -42.14 -21.46
N VAL A 16 0.37 -42.05 -20.46
CA VAL A 16 0.04 -40.81 -19.76
C VAL A 16 1.33 -40.29 -19.15
N VAL A 17 1.92 -39.29 -19.78
CA VAL A 17 3.07 -38.57 -19.23
C VAL A 17 2.59 -37.97 -17.92
N ALA A 18 3.07 -38.53 -16.81
CA ALA A 18 2.89 -37.95 -15.49
C ALA A 18 3.50 -36.55 -15.51
N THR A 19 2.65 -35.55 -15.71
CA THR A 19 3.00 -34.15 -15.47
C THR A 19 3.37 -34.05 -14.00
N ALA A 20 4.67 -33.99 -13.74
CA ALA A 20 5.20 -33.70 -12.42
C ALA A 20 4.48 -32.47 -11.88
N ALA A 21 3.85 -32.62 -10.72
CA ALA A 21 3.25 -31.52 -10.00
C ALA A 21 4.33 -30.42 -9.81
N PRO A 22 3.98 -29.14 -10.00
CA PRO A 22 4.89 -28.05 -9.67
C PRO A 22 5.31 -28.20 -8.20
N PRO A 23 6.59 -27.97 -7.86
CA PRO A 23 7.05 -28.08 -6.48
C PRO A 23 6.19 -27.18 -5.58
N PRO A 24 5.84 -27.64 -4.36
CA PRO A 24 5.02 -26.86 -3.45
C PRO A 24 5.68 -25.50 -3.22
N ALA A 25 4.91 -24.44 -3.39
CA ALA A 25 5.33 -23.08 -3.09
C ALA A 25 5.94 -23.08 -1.69
N ALA A 26 7.25 -22.86 -1.61
CA ALA A 26 7.94 -22.70 -0.36
C ALA A 26 7.21 -21.59 0.40
N THR A 27 6.55 -21.97 1.50
CA THR A 27 6.00 -21.04 2.48
C THR A 27 7.18 -20.29 3.08
N MET A 28 7.63 -19.24 2.40
CA MET A 28 8.52 -18.25 2.97
C MET A 28 7.74 -17.61 4.11
N GLU A 29 8.05 -17.99 5.35
CA GLU A 29 7.50 -17.30 6.51
C GLU A 29 7.86 -15.81 6.35
N PRO A 30 6.87 -14.90 6.31
CA PRO A 30 7.12 -13.46 6.19
C PRO A 30 7.69 -12.98 7.52
N LYS A 31 9.00 -13.14 7.68
CA LYS A 31 9.71 -12.72 8.88
C LYS A 31 10.71 -11.64 8.47
N MET A 32 10.29 -10.40 8.58
CA MET A 32 11.24 -9.28 8.68
C MET A 32 12.25 -9.56 9.78
N ASP A 33 13.53 -9.33 9.46
CA ASP A 33 14.60 -9.33 10.44
C ASP A 33 14.25 -8.40 11.59
N ALA A 34 14.19 -8.95 12.81
CA ALA A 34 13.84 -8.19 14.00
C ALA A 34 14.78 -7.00 14.22
N GLY A 35 16.05 -7.10 13.79
CA GLY A 35 17.01 -6.01 13.80
C GLY A 35 16.69 -4.90 12.80
N LEU A 36 16.29 -5.23 11.57
CA LEU A 36 15.90 -4.24 10.57
C LEU A 36 14.64 -3.48 11.01
N LEU A 37 13.66 -4.21 11.56
CA LEU A 37 12.48 -3.62 12.18
C LEU A 37 12.88 -2.75 13.37
N ALA A 38 13.71 -3.25 14.28
CA ALA A 38 14.15 -2.50 15.44
C ALA A 38 14.96 -1.25 15.07
N LEU A 39 15.58 -1.17 13.89
CA LEU A 39 16.28 0.03 13.41
C LEU A 39 15.36 1.00 12.67
N ALA A 40 14.46 0.48 11.84
CA ALA A 40 13.42 1.31 11.23
C ALA A 40 12.51 1.95 12.29
N LEU A 41 12.32 1.24 13.40
CA LEU A 41 11.63 1.73 14.59
C LEU A 41 12.60 2.58 15.46
N SER A 42 13.62 1.93 15.97
CA SER A 42 14.61 2.40 16.94
C SER A 42 15.53 3.54 16.58
N GLY A 43 16.14 3.31 15.42
CA GLY A 43 17.51 3.71 15.15
C GLY A 43 17.58 5.10 14.53
N SER A 44 18.76 5.67 14.46
CA SER A 44 19.02 6.89 13.69
C SER A 44 18.87 6.61 12.18
N TYR A 45 18.63 7.65 11.37
CA TYR A 45 18.87 7.58 9.92
C TYR A 45 20.23 6.94 9.60
N GLU A 46 21.30 7.33 10.32
CA GLU A 46 22.67 6.89 10.07
C GLU A 46 22.84 5.38 10.30
N ASP A 47 22.12 4.83 11.26
CA ASP A 47 22.12 3.40 11.59
C ASP A 47 21.48 2.58 10.46
N LEU A 48 20.34 3.06 9.95
CA LEU A 48 19.64 2.44 8.82
C LEU A 48 20.46 2.56 7.53
N GLU A 49 21.03 3.74 7.26
CA GLU A 49 21.89 4.01 6.11
C GLU A 49 23.14 3.11 6.10
N SER A 50 23.79 2.98 7.26
CA SER A 50 24.98 2.15 7.40
C SER A 50 24.67 0.67 7.14
N LEU A 51 23.54 0.18 7.67
CA LEU A 51 23.09 -1.19 7.45
C LEU A 51 22.80 -1.46 5.96
N LEU A 52 22.10 -0.55 5.27
CA LEU A 52 21.78 -0.70 3.84
C LEU A 52 23.04 -0.62 2.97
N ASN A 53 23.98 0.27 3.29
CA ASN A 53 25.25 0.41 2.59
C ASN A 53 26.28 -0.69 2.92
N GLY A 54 25.93 -1.65 3.77
CA GLY A 54 26.81 -2.77 4.14
C GLY A 54 28.03 -2.38 4.98
N LYS A 55 28.05 -1.19 5.58
CA LYS A 55 29.00 -0.89 6.66
C LYS A 55 28.47 -1.53 7.93
N PRO A 56 29.29 -2.30 8.68
CA PRO A 56 28.84 -2.87 9.94
C PRO A 56 28.64 -1.71 10.91
N ALA A 57 27.42 -1.19 10.97
CA ALA A 57 26.99 -0.44 12.11
C ALA A 57 27.06 -1.37 13.32
N ALA A 58 27.41 -0.78 14.46
CA ALA A 58 27.97 -1.45 15.64
C ALA A 58 26.96 -2.30 16.43
N TYR A 59 26.14 -3.09 15.75
CA TYR A 59 25.28 -4.12 16.31
C TYR A 59 25.86 -5.48 15.91
N THR A 60 26.76 -5.98 16.75
CA THR A 60 27.15 -7.39 16.72
C THR A 60 25.95 -8.26 17.09
N LEU A 61 25.24 -8.78 16.10
CA LEU A 61 24.55 -10.06 16.23
C LEU A 61 25.02 -11.00 15.14
N GLY A 62 25.49 -12.17 15.57
CA GLY A 62 26.31 -13.06 14.77
C GLY A 62 25.63 -13.67 13.55
N SER A 63 26.50 -14.24 12.72
CA SER A 63 26.26 -15.22 11.65
C SER A 63 25.85 -14.66 10.27
N SER A 64 26.89 -14.45 9.45
CA SER A 64 27.09 -15.13 8.16
C SER A 64 25.88 -15.28 7.22
N ALA A 65 25.68 -14.30 6.34
CA ALA A 65 25.57 -14.47 4.88
C ALA A 65 25.20 -13.13 4.25
N ARG A 66 25.91 -12.73 3.19
CA ARG A 66 25.63 -11.53 2.40
C ARG A 66 24.36 -11.78 1.56
N GLN A 67 23.18 -11.66 2.16
CA GLN A 67 21.90 -11.72 1.46
C GLN A 67 21.54 -10.34 0.86
N PRO A 68 20.79 -10.28 -0.27
CA PRO A 68 20.29 -9.03 -0.82
C PRO A 68 19.47 -8.25 0.23
N PRO A 69 19.39 -6.92 0.14
CA PRO A 69 18.88 -6.11 1.23
C PRO A 69 17.42 -6.51 1.56
N PRO A 70 17.09 -6.79 2.84
CA PRO A 70 15.80 -7.33 3.29
C PRO A 70 14.64 -6.32 3.20
N LEU A 71 14.65 -5.43 2.22
CA LEU A 71 13.67 -4.34 2.05
C LEU A 71 12.27 -4.85 1.70
N TYR A 72 12.20 -6.02 1.05
CA TYR A 72 10.95 -6.74 0.75
C TYR A 72 10.50 -7.66 1.87
N ALA A 73 11.26 -7.74 2.96
CA ALA A 73 10.80 -8.52 4.09
C ALA A 73 9.46 -7.94 4.57
N LEU A 74 8.59 -8.81 5.08
CA LEU A 74 7.21 -8.47 5.38
C LEU A 74 6.98 -8.52 6.91
N THR A 75 6.25 -7.54 7.44
CA THR A 75 5.75 -7.58 8.81
C THR A 75 4.72 -8.70 8.96
N VAL A 76 4.30 -8.98 10.19
CA VAL A 76 3.15 -9.85 10.47
C VAL A 76 1.89 -9.39 9.71
N GLY A 77 1.76 -8.08 9.44
CA GLY A 77 0.69 -7.49 8.63
C GLY A 77 0.95 -7.48 7.13
N GLY A 78 1.99 -8.15 6.62
CA GLY A 78 2.34 -8.17 5.20
C GLY A 78 2.90 -6.84 4.68
N GLY A 79 3.18 -5.87 5.55
CA GLY A 79 3.73 -4.58 5.16
C GLY A 79 5.23 -4.65 4.95
N THR A 80 5.76 -3.92 3.98
CA THR A 80 7.21 -3.78 3.72
C THR A 80 7.87 -2.78 4.68
N LEU A 81 9.20 -2.64 4.62
CA LEU A 81 9.93 -1.69 5.47
C LEU A 81 9.38 -0.26 5.32
N LEU A 82 9.00 0.11 4.10
CA LEU A 82 8.44 1.42 3.79
C LEU A 82 7.07 1.64 4.46
N HIS A 83 6.26 0.60 4.65
CA HIS A 83 5.01 0.71 5.42
C HIS A 83 5.27 1.06 6.88
N VAL A 84 6.29 0.43 7.47
CA VAL A 84 6.67 0.67 8.87
C VAL A 84 7.21 2.09 9.03
N VAL A 85 8.13 2.51 8.17
CA VAL A 85 8.69 3.87 8.20
C VAL A 85 7.61 4.92 7.97
N ALA A 86 6.66 4.66 7.07
CA ALA A 86 5.54 5.56 6.79
C ALA A 86 4.57 5.69 7.97
N ALA A 87 4.36 4.62 8.75
CA ALA A 87 3.40 4.58 9.84
C ALA A 87 3.95 5.08 11.19
N VAL A 88 5.20 4.73 11.55
CA VAL A 88 5.58 4.65 12.97
C VAL A 88 6.24 5.90 13.56
N TYR A 89 6.66 6.87 12.75
CA TYR A 89 7.25 8.08 13.29
C TYR A 89 6.40 9.26 12.91
N GLY A 90 6.15 10.14 13.89
CA GLY A 90 5.57 11.44 13.65
C GLY A 90 6.34 12.21 12.57
N ASP A 91 5.90 13.43 12.33
CA ASP A 91 6.32 14.27 11.21
C ASP A 91 7.77 14.82 11.30
N SER A 92 8.73 13.97 11.69
CA SER A 92 10.15 14.26 11.84
C SER A 92 10.88 14.17 10.51
N GLU A 93 11.95 14.94 10.36
CA GLU A 93 12.77 14.85 9.14
C GLU A 93 13.48 13.50 9.02
N ASP A 94 13.86 12.90 10.14
CA ASP A 94 14.54 11.60 10.18
C ASP A 94 13.73 10.49 9.51
N SER A 95 12.41 10.43 9.76
CA SER A 95 11.53 9.45 9.15
C SER A 95 11.45 9.64 7.62
N THR A 96 11.31 10.88 7.16
CA THR A 96 11.27 11.20 5.73
C THR A 96 12.59 10.87 5.02
N LYS A 97 13.73 11.05 5.69
CA LYS A 97 15.05 10.67 5.17
C LYS A 97 15.19 9.15 5.08
N LYS A 98 14.74 8.40 6.09
CA LYS A 98 14.70 6.93 6.04
C LYS A 98 13.81 6.42 4.91
N ALA A 99 12.64 7.02 4.71
CA ALA A 99 11.76 6.67 3.60
C ALA A 99 12.43 6.89 2.24
N ARG A 100 13.21 7.98 2.11
CA ARG A 100 14.00 8.25 0.92
C ARG A 100 15.09 7.21 0.70
N LEU A 101 15.84 6.81 1.73
CA LEU A 101 16.85 5.75 1.60
C LEU A 101 16.23 4.44 1.08
N VAL A 102 15.11 4.03 1.68
CA VAL A 102 14.41 2.81 1.28
C VAL A 102 13.91 2.93 -0.17
N TYR A 103 13.48 4.12 -0.58
CA TYR A 103 13.10 4.39 -1.96
C TYR A 103 14.28 4.34 -2.92
N ASP A 104 15.43 4.93 -2.59
CA ASP A 104 16.60 4.97 -3.47
C ASP A 104 17.13 3.55 -3.75
N GLU A 105 16.98 2.64 -2.79
CA GLU A 105 17.30 1.21 -2.95
C GLU A 105 16.19 0.42 -3.68
N ALA A 106 14.92 0.68 -3.38
CA ALA A 106 13.79 -0.07 -3.93
C ALA A 106 12.56 0.83 -4.20
N PRO A 107 12.51 1.52 -5.36
CA PRO A 107 11.41 2.44 -5.71
C PRO A 107 10.03 1.76 -5.86
N SER A 108 10.01 0.47 -6.17
CA SER A 108 8.81 -0.35 -6.32
C SER A 108 8.01 -0.49 -5.03
N LEU A 109 8.65 -0.34 -3.86
CA LEU A 109 8.00 -0.50 -2.56
C LEU A 109 6.91 0.54 -2.29
N LEU A 110 6.90 1.66 -3.01
CA LEU A 110 5.84 2.66 -2.94
C LEU A 110 4.46 2.11 -3.31
N PHE A 111 4.41 1.13 -4.22
CA PHE A 111 3.16 0.58 -4.76
C PHE A 111 2.75 -0.74 -4.11
N VAL A 112 3.60 -1.31 -3.25
CA VAL A 112 3.30 -2.59 -2.60
C VAL A 112 2.16 -2.38 -1.61
N GLN A 113 1.21 -3.31 -1.61
CA GLN A 113 0.09 -3.35 -0.66
C GLN A 113 0.35 -4.38 0.43
N ASN A 114 0.04 -4.04 1.68
CA ASN A 114 0.08 -4.97 2.81
C ASN A 114 -1.15 -5.91 2.84
N ASN A 115 -1.31 -6.70 3.91
CA ASN A 115 -2.43 -7.62 4.05
C ASN A 115 -3.80 -6.94 4.11
N ASP A 116 -3.88 -5.64 4.40
CA ASP A 116 -5.12 -4.85 4.39
C ASP A 116 -5.37 -4.18 3.03
N GLY A 117 -4.44 -4.34 2.07
CA GLY A 117 -4.47 -3.60 0.81
C GLY A 117 -3.92 -2.18 0.93
N ASP A 118 -3.39 -1.79 2.08
CA ASP A 118 -2.85 -0.46 2.28
C ASP A 118 -1.47 -0.37 1.62
N THR A 119 -1.22 0.71 0.88
CA THR A 119 0.13 1.11 0.45
C THR A 119 0.83 1.90 1.57
N PRO A 120 2.15 2.16 1.50
CA PRO A 120 2.81 3.03 2.47
C PRO A 120 2.16 4.41 2.60
N LEU A 121 1.58 4.93 1.50
CA LEU A 121 0.84 6.19 1.51
C LEU A 121 -0.44 6.13 2.37
N HIS A 122 -1.17 5.01 2.34
CA HIS A 122 -2.33 4.80 3.22
C HIS A 122 -1.91 4.80 4.69
N CYS A 123 -0.80 4.13 5.01
CA CYS A 123 -0.25 4.09 6.37
C CYS A 123 0.16 5.49 6.85
N ALA A 124 0.88 6.28 6.03
CA ALA A 124 1.27 7.64 6.37
C ALA A 124 0.05 8.56 6.58
N ALA A 125 -0.95 8.48 5.71
CA ALA A 125 -2.16 9.28 5.80
C ALA A 125 -2.99 8.93 7.05
N ARG A 126 -3.06 7.63 7.40
CA ARG A 126 -3.72 7.14 8.61
C ARG A 126 -3.03 7.62 9.88
N ALA A 127 -1.70 7.62 9.88
CA ALA A 127 -0.89 8.14 10.97
C ALA A 127 -0.98 9.68 11.09
N GLY A 128 -1.45 10.38 10.05
CA GLY A 128 -1.54 11.83 10.02
C GLY A 128 -0.20 12.53 9.72
N ASN A 129 0.78 11.79 9.22
CA ASN A 129 2.15 12.27 8.95
C ASN A 129 2.20 13.07 7.64
N PHE A 130 1.95 14.38 7.72
CA PHE A 130 1.84 15.25 6.55
C PHE A 130 3.12 15.33 5.70
N ARG A 131 4.29 15.56 6.32
CA ARG A 131 5.58 15.61 5.60
C ARG A 131 5.93 14.26 4.98
N MET A 132 5.59 13.15 5.65
CA MET A 132 5.77 11.82 5.07
C MET A 132 4.89 11.64 3.84
N VAL A 133 3.60 12.02 3.90
CA VAL A 133 2.69 11.99 2.76
C VAL A 133 3.23 12.83 1.60
N SER A 134 3.61 14.09 1.87
CA SER A 134 4.21 14.97 0.86
C SER A 134 5.43 14.31 0.23
N ARG A 135 6.32 13.73 1.05
CA ARG A 135 7.53 13.09 0.57
C ARG A 135 7.24 11.88 -0.32
N LEU A 136 6.29 11.01 0.08
CA LEU A 136 5.93 9.84 -0.72
C LEU A 136 5.28 10.24 -2.06
N VAL A 137 4.48 11.31 -2.08
CA VAL A 137 3.91 11.86 -3.31
C VAL A 137 4.99 12.46 -4.22
N ASP A 138 5.93 13.23 -3.66
CA ASP A 138 7.07 13.77 -4.41
C ASP A 138 7.91 12.67 -5.06
N LEU A 139 8.18 11.60 -4.31
CA LEU A 139 8.91 10.43 -4.82
C LEU A 139 8.15 9.72 -5.94
N ALA A 140 6.82 9.60 -5.82
CA ALA A 140 5.99 9.01 -6.87
C ALA A 140 5.94 9.90 -8.12
N ASN A 141 5.86 11.23 -7.95
CA ASN A 141 5.94 12.21 -9.04
C ASN A 141 7.29 12.13 -9.78
N GLY A 142 8.38 11.88 -9.04
CA GLY A 142 9.71 11.64 -9.61
C GLY A 142 9.82 10.38 -10.49
N GLN A 143 8.96 9.37 -10.29
CA GLN A 143 8.86 8.21 -11.18
C GLN A 143 7.97 8.46 -12.42
N GLY A 144 7.32 9.62 -12.49
CA GLY A 144 6.43 10.02 -13.58
C GLY A 144 4.98 10.23 -13.15
N VAL A 145 4.29 11.14 -13.83
CA VAL A 145 2.92 11.60 -13.47
C VAL A 145 1.90 10.45 -13.39
N ASN A 146 2.00 9.46 -14.29
CA ASN A 146 1.09 8.30 -14.27
C ASN A 146 1.28 7.43 -13.02
N ASN A 147 2.50 7.37 -12.49
CA ASN A 147 2.83 6.58 -11.32
C ASN A 147 2.30 7.24 -10.04
N ALA A 148 2.47 8.57 -9.91
CA ALA A 148 1.86 9.32 -8.82
C ALA A 148 0.33 9.20 -8.81
N LYS A 149 -0.30 9.37 -9.97
CA LYS A 149 -1.75 9.20 -10.11
C LYS A 149 -2.20 7.78 -9.72
N GLY A 150 -1.52 6.76 -10.22
CA GLY A 150 -1.81 5.36 -9.88
C GLY A 150 -1.68 5.09 -8.37
N LEU A 151 -0.66 5.64 -7.72
CA LEU A 151 -0.46 5.50 -6.27
C LEU A 151 -1.60 6.16 -5.48
N LEU A 152 -2.00 7.38 -5.87
CA LEU A 152 -3.06 8.16 -5.22
C LEU A 152 -4.43 7.49 -5.38
N GLU A 153 -4.70 6.90 -6.54
CA GLU A 153 -5.97 6.23 -6.88
C GLU A 153 -6.04 4.80 -6.36
N THR A 154 -4.94 4.24 -5.85
CA THR A 154 -4.91 2.88 -5.29
C THR A 154 -5.89 2.77 -4.13
N GLN A 155 -6.70 1.71 -4.13
CA GLN A 155 -7.66 1.39 -3.09
C GLN A 155 -7.20 0.19 -2.25
N ASN A 156 -7.46 0.24 -0.95
CA ASN A 156 -7.28 -0.89 -0.07
C ASN A 156 -8.48 -1.88 -0.16
N LYS A 157 -8.46 -2.94 0.66
CA LYS A 157 -9.50 -4.00 0.62
C LYS A 157 -10.92 -3.53 0.94
N ILE A 158 -11.07 -2.36 1.56
CA ILE A 158 -12.37 -1.74 1.85
C ILE A 158 -12.74 -0.66 0.83
N HIS A 159 -12.07 -0.64 -0.33
CA HIS A 159 -12.27 0.31 -1.42
C HIS A 159 -11.95 1.76 -1.06
N GLU A 160 -11.05 1.98 -0.10
CA GLU A 160 -10.67 3.31 0.33
C GLU A 160 -9.29 3.69 -0.18
N THR A 161 -9.16 4.95 -0.59
CA THR A 161 -7.88 5.57 -0.97
C THR A 161 -7.19 6.23 0.23
N ALA A 162 -5.94 6.66 0.06
CA ALA A 162 -5.21 7.43 1.07
C ALA A 162 -5.94 8.72 1.49
N LEU A 163 -6.73 9.34 0.60
CA LEU A 163 -7.57 10.50 0.93
C LEU A 163 -8.58 10.18 2.04
N HIS A 164 -9.17 8.98 2.06
CA HIS A 164 -10.09 8.57 3.13
C HIS A 164 -9.38 8.52 4.48
N GLN A 165 -8.12 8.07 4.49
CA GLN A 165 -7.32 8.03 5.71
C GLN A 165 -6.97 9.45 6.18
N ALA A 166 -6.71 10.40 5.28
CA ALA A 166 -6.54 11.82 5.61
C ALA A 166 -7.78 12.45 6.24
N VAL A 167 -8.98 12.09 5.74
CA VAL A 167 -10.24 12.53 6.33
C VAL A 167 -10.40 11.98 7.76
N ARG A 168 -10.01 10.71 8.01
CA ARG A 168 -10.03 10.11 9.36
C ARG A 168 -9.03 10.73 10.32
N SER A 169 -7.83 11.07 9.84
CA SER A 169 -6.83 11.78 10.65
C SER A 169 -7.21 13.25 10.90
N ARG A 170 -8.31 13.73 10.31
CA ARG A 170 -8.85 15.10 10.43
C ARG A 170 -7.85 16.17 9.99
N ASN A 171 -6.86 15.79 9.18
CA ASN A 171 -5.83 16.70 8.70
C ASN A 171 -6.29 17.36 7.39
N ASN A 172 -6.81 18.59 7.49
CA ASN A 172 -7.32 19.32 6.33
C ASN A 172 -6.23 19.71 5.34
N ASP A 173 -5.01 19.97 5.80
CA ASP A 173 -3.90 20.33 4.92
C ASP A 173 -3.44 19.11 4.10
N MET A 174 -3.48 17.92 4.70
CA MET A 174 -3.27 16.67 3.98
C MET A 174 -4.37 16.42 2.93
N VAL A 175 -5.63 16.74 3.25
CA VAL A 175 -6.74 16.68 2.27
C VAL A 175 -6.49 17.65 1.11
N LYS A 176 -6.07 18.89 1.39
CA LYS A 176 -5.73 19.86 0.35
C LYS A 176 -4.62 19.34 -0.57
N LEU A 177 -3.53 18.82 0.00
CA LEU A 177 -2.43 18.25 -0.77
C LEU A 177 -2.92 17.16 -1.73
N PHE A 178 -3.74 16.22 -1.26
CA PHE A 178 -4.29 15.18 -2.12
C PHE A 178 -5.21 15.74 -3.22
N MET A 179 -6.02 16.75 -2.90
CA MET A 179 -6.93 17.38 -3.87
C MET A 179 -6.20 18.25 -4.89
N GLU A 180 -5.07 18.87 -4.53
CA GLU A 180 -4.21 19.63 -5.44
C GLU A 180 -3.51 18.70 -6.44
N GLU A 181 -3.05 17.55 -5.97
CA GLU A 181 -2.39 16.54 -6.81
C GLU A 181 -3.38 15.82 -7.74
N ASN A 182 -4.57 15.44 -7.22
CA ASN A 182 -5.59 14.81 -8.03
C ASN A 182 -7.02 15.10 -7.49
N PRO A 183 -7.72 16.09 -8.05
CA PRO A 183 -9.11 16.40 -7.67
C PRO A 183 -10.09 15.23 -7.88
N GLN A 184 -9.78 14.27 -8.76
CA GLN A 184 -10.66 13.13 -9.05
C GLN A 184 -10.75 12.16 -7.86
N LEU A 185 -9.85 12.24 -6.88
CA LEU A 185 -9.89 11.42 -5.67
C LEU A 185 -11.21 11.59 -4.89
N ALA A 186 -11.87 12.74 -4.99
CA ALA A 186 -13.17 12.99 -4.37
C ALA A 186 -14.31 12.13 -4.96
N ARG A 187 -14.10 11.50 -6.12
CA ARG A 187 -15.07 10.61 -6.78
C ARG A 187 -14.93 9.15 -6.36
N PHE A 188 -13.83 8.77 -5.72
CA PHE A 188 -13.58 7.39 -5.31
C PHE A 188 -14.22 7.08 -3.95
N PRO A 189 -14.49 5.80 -3.66
CA PRO A 189 -14.70 4.76 -4.65
C PRO A 189 -15.99 5.02 -5.46
N GLU A 190 -16.10 4.38 -6.63
CA GLU A 190 -17.33 4.44 -7.44
C GLU A 190 -18.55 3.90 -6.67
N GLN A 191 -18.33 2.88 -5.84
CA GLN A 191 -19.31 2.33 -4.91
C GLN A 191 -18.67 2.12 -3.55
N GLY A 192 -19.35 2.56 -2.49
CA GLY A 192 -18.84 2.48 -1.12
C GLY A 192 -18.88 3.82 -0.39
N THR A 193 -18.00 3.99 0.58
CA THR A 193 -17.92 5.21 1.41
C THR A 193 -17.09 6.26 0.68
N SER A 194 -17.71 7.36 0.24
CA SER A 194 -16.99 8.50 -0.35
C SER A 194 -16.26 9.34 0.71
N PRO A 195 -15.22 10.11 0.33
CA PRO A 195 -14.54 11.05 1.22
C PRO A 195 -15.49 12.09 1.82
N LEU A 196 -16.47 12.56 1.03
CA LEU A 196 -17.45 13.52 1.54
C LEU A 196 -18.39 12.88 2.56
N TYR A 197 -18.91 11.67 2.28
CA TYR A 197 -19.72 10.93 3.25
C TYR A 197 -18.96 10.76 4.57
N LEU A 198 -17.70 10.36 4.49
CA LEU A 198 -16.84 10.18 5.67
C LEU A 198 -16.62 11.51 6.42
N ALA A 199 -16.39 12.63 5.72
CA ALA A 199 -16.21 13.93 6.34
C ALA A 199 -17.46 14.39 7.12
N ILE A 200 -18.66 14.18 6.55
CA ILE A 200 -19.93 14.49 7.21
C ILE A 200 -20.20 13.54 8.38
N LEU A 201 -19.95 12.24 8.21
CA LEU A 201 -20.06 11.25 9.29
C LEU A 201 -19.19 11.63 10.49
N LEU A 202 -17.98 12.14 10.24
CA LEU A 202 -17.03 12.60 11.26
C LEU A 202 -17.31 14.03 11.77
N LYS A 203 -18.39 14.67 11.31
CA LYS A 203 -18.80 16.05 11.62
C LYS A 203 -17.74 17.10 11.29
N ASN A 204 -16.88 16.84 10.30
CA ASN A 204 -15.81 17.75 9.91
C ASN A 204 -16.25 18.65 8.73
N LYS A 205 -16.90 19.76 9.07
CA LYS A 205 -17.40 20.75 8.09
C LYS A 205 -16.28 21.38 7.26
N ILE A 206 -15.10 21.56 7.86
CA ILE A 206 -13.95 22.17 7.18
C ILE A 206 -13.49 21.26 6.04
N ILE A 207 -13.24 19.98 6.34
CA ILE A 207 -12.84 19.00 5.31
C ILE A 207 -13.94 18.81 4.25
N ALA A 208 -15.21 18.72 4.67
CA ALA A 208 -16.32 18.60 3.71
C ALA A 208 -16.37 19.78 2.74
N LYS A 209 -16.15 21.01 3.25
CA LYS A 209 -16.08 22.21 2.42
C LYS A 209 -14.87 22.20 1.49
N THR A 210 -13.68 21.85 1.99
CA THR A 210 -12.45 21.71 1.19
C THR A 210 -12.65 20.73 0.04
N LEU A 211 -13.22 19.54 0.31
CA LEU A 211 -13.52 18.53 -0.71
C LEU A 211 -14.47 19.08 -1.78
N TYR A 212 -15.52 19.80 -1.39
CA TYR A 212 -16.49 20.39 -2.32
C TYR A 212 -15.86 21.47 -3.20
N GLU A 213 -15.13 22.40 -2.60
CA GLU A 213 -14.51 23.54 -3.29
C GLU A 213 -13.42 23.08 -4.26
N MET A 214 -12.52 22.17 -3.83
CA MET A 214 -11.38 21.73 -4.65
C MET A 214 -11.75 20.70 -5.72
N SER A 215 -12.86 19.96 -5.54
CA SER A 215 -13.37 19.06 -6.58
C SER A 215 -14.20 19.78 -7.66
N GLY A 216 -14.47 21.08 -7.49
CA GLY A 216 -15.37 21.83 -8.39
C GLY A 216 -16.81 21.30 -8.38
N GLY A 217 -17.25 20.70 -7.26
CA GLY A 217 -18.56 20.06 -7.13
C GLY A 217 -18.66 18.67 -7.78
N VAL A 218 -17.56 18.13 -8.31
CA VAL A 218 -17.51 16.81 -8.95
C VAL A 218 -16.98 15.76 -7.97
N LEU A 219 -17.88 15.22 -7.15
CA LEU A 219 -17.53 14.30 -6.06
C LEU A 219 -18.59 13.21 -5.88
N SER A 220 -18.21 12.13 -5.21
CA SER A 220 -19.15 11.05 -4.86
C SER A 220 -19.90 11.39 -3.56
N TYR A 221 -21.19 11.08 -3.54
CA TYR A 221 -22.05 11.21 -2.37
C TYR A 221 -22.39 9.84 -1.74
N SER A 222 -21.78 8.77 -2.24
CA SER A 222 -22.08 7.41 -1.83
C SER A 222 -21.60 7.15 -0.39
N GLY A 223 -22.38 6.35 0.33
CA GLY A 223 -22.08 5.77 1.62
C GLY A 223 -22.34 4.26 1.60
N PRO A 224 -22.01 3.56 2.70
CA PRO A 224 -22.24 2.13 2.81
C PRO A 224 -23.75 1.81 2.81
N ASN A 225 -24.10 0.58 2.41
CA ASN A 225 -25.48 0.07 2.45
C ASN A 225 -26.51 0.93 1.68
N GLY A 226 -26.09 1.59 0.59
CA GLY A 226 -26.97 2.46 -0.20
C GLY A 226 -27.32 3.80 0.47
N GLN A 227 -26.71 4.10 1.63
CA GLN A 227 -26.83 5.43 2.23
C GLN A 227 -26.09 6.45 1.38
N ASN A 228 -26.51 7.71 1.48
CA ASN A 228 -25.81 8.84 0.87
C ASN A 228 -25.52 9.91 1.93
N VAL A 229 -24.77 10.95 1.55
CA VAL A 229 -24.37 12.04 2.45
C VAL A 229 -25.57 12.69 3.17
N LEU A 230 -26.74 12.79 2.53
CA LEU A 230 -27.93 13.40 3.14
C LEU A 230 -28.49 12.54 4.28
N HIS A 231 -28.46 11.20 4.14
CA HIS A 231 -28.90 10.31 5.21
C HIS A 231 -28.11 10.52 6.50
N VAL A 232 -26.78 10.62 6.38
CA VAL A 232 -25.91 10.83 7.54
C VAL A 232 -25.98 12.28 8.05
N ALA A 233 -26.23 13.27 7.18
CA ALA A 233 -26.36 14.67 7.59
C ALA A 233 -27.57 14.92 8.50
N VAL A 234 -28.68 14.20 8.30
CA VAL A 234 -29.89 14.33 9.14
C VAL A 234 -29.74 13.64 10.51
N GLN A 235 -28.85 12.65 10.62
CA GLN A 235 -28.64 11.88 11.85
C GLN A 235 -27.63 12.52 12.82
N ARG A 236 -27.06 13.68 12.49
CA ARG A 236 -25.84 14.21 13.13
C ARG A 236 -26.00 15.64 13.63
#